data_AF-A0A1G9MHT7-F1
#
_entry.id   AF-A0A1G9MHT7-F1
#
_cell.length_a   1.000
_cell.length_b   1.000
_cell.length_c   1.000
_cell.angle_alpha   90.00
_cell.angle_beta   90.00
_cell.angle_gamma   90.00
#
_symmetry.space_group_name_H-M   'P 1'
#
loop_
_entity.id
_entity.type
_entity.pdbx_description
1 polymer ?
#
loop_
_entity_poly.entity_id
_entity_poly.type
_entity_poly.pdbx_seq_one_letter_code
_entity_poly.pdbx_strand_id
1 'polypeptide(L)'
;MLSGELEQAIKQEDGRMMVTEKNVIMDETAIRRALSRIAHEILEKNKGIENCLLVGIRTRGVYLAQRIAERIKEIEGVDIPYGELDITHYRDDREGGGDNREAMDRTVVNSNLTLPAGSPGIKDKKVILFDDVLYTGRTIRAAMDALMDCGRPRMIQLAVLADRGHRELPIRPDYIGKNVPTSRHEQIEVALTEFDGKDEVYIISNREER
;
A
#
# COMPACT_ATOMS: atom_id res chain seq x y z
N MET A 1 -22.86 18.41 6.32
CA MET A 1 -22.56 18.79 4.93
C MET A 1 -21.04 18.82 4.80
N LEU A 2 -20.44 17.81 4.17
CA LEU A 2 -19.02 17.79 3.84
C LEU A 2 -18.94 18.00 2.33
N SER A 3 -18.85 19.26 1.92
CA SER A 3 -18.46 19.62 0.56
C SER A 3 -16.97 19.29 0.43
N GLY A 4 -16.64 18.16 -0.18
CA GLY A 4 -15.28 17.93 -0.67
C GLY A 4 -14.97 19.03 -1.69
N GLU A 5 -13.89 19.77 -1.47
CA GLU A 5 -13.44 20.80 -2.41
C GLU A 5 -13.02 20.10 -3.71
N LEU A 6 -13.73 20.43 -4.80
CA LEU A 6 -13.45 19.94 -6.14
C LEU A 6 -12.29 20.77 -6.70
N GLU A 7 -11.07 20.24 -6.65
CA GLU A 7 -9.97 20.81 -7.43
C GLU A 7 -10.11 20.38 -8.88
N GLN A 8 -10.25 21.38 -9.78
CA GLN A 8 -10.25 21.20 -11.23
C GLN A 8 -8.93 21.70 -11.81
N ALA A 9 -8.22 20.82 -12.52
CA ALA A 9 -7.05 21.19 -13.30
C ALA A 9 -7.34 20.98 -14.79
N ILE A 10 -7.03 21.98 -15.61
CA ILE A 10 -7.21 21.95 -17.07
C ILE A 10 -5.84 21.70 -17.70
N LYS A 11 -5.72 20.64 -18.52
CA LYS A 11 -4.52 20.38 -19.34
C LYS A 11 -4.90 20.23 -20.82
N GLN A 12 -4.05 20.75 -21.70
CA GLN A 12 -4.12 20.48 -23.14
C GLN A 12 -3.25 19.26 -23.46
N GLU A 13 -3.88 18.17 -23.91
CA GLU A 13 -3.20 17.02 -24.52
C GLU A 13 -3.79 16.78 -25.91
N ASP A 14 -2.94 16.67 -26.92
CA ASP A 14 -3.30 16.34 -28.31
C ASP A 14 -4.46 17.19 -28.89
N GLY A 15 -4.51 18.48 -28.52
CA GLY A 15 -5.52 19.44 -28.97
C GLY A 15 -6.89 19.32 -28.29
N ARG A 16 -7.04 18.46 -27.26
CA ARG A 16 -8.27 18.31 -26.47
C ARG A 16 -8.11 18.87 -25.06
N MET A 17 -9.17 19.46 -24.54
CA MET A 17 -9.21 19.99 -23.19
C MET A 17 -9.65 18.88 -22.23
N MET A 18 -8.77 18.53 -21.30
CA MET A 18 -9.04 17.51 -20.28
C MET A 18 -9.31 18.20 -18.95
N VAL A 19 -10.44 17.86 -18.32
CA VAL A 19 -10.77 18.25 -16.96
C VAL A 19 -10.38 17.10 -16.03
N THR A 20 -9.45 17.37 -15.13
CA THR A 20 -9.12 16.46 -14.03
C THR A 20 -9.95 16.87 -12.81
N GLU A 21 -10.85 15.99 -12.37
CA GLU A 21 -11.57 16.12 -11.11
C GLU A 21 -10.88 15.28 -10.04
N LYS A 22 -10.52 15.91 -8.92
CA LYS A 22 -9.94 15.25 -7.74
C LYS A 22 -10.92 15.31 -6.58
N ASN A 23 -11.33 14.15 -6.07
CA ASN A 23 -12.29 14.04 -4.96
C ASN A 23 -11.69 13.26 -3.80
N VAL A 24 -11.72 13.83 -2.59
CA VAL A 24 -11.30 13.14 -1.36
C VAL A 24 -12.32 12.06 -1.01
N ILE A 25 -11.87 10.81 -0.94
CA ILE A 25 -12.69 9.66 -0.55
C ILE A 25 -12.37 9.15 0.86
N MET A 26 -11.20 9.48 1.40
CA MET A 26 -10.87 9.27 2.81
C MET A 26 -10.05 10.48 3.29
N ASP A 27 -10.53 11.16 4.32
CA ASP A 27 -9.75 12.15 5.06
C ASP A 27 -8.87 11.47 6.12
N GLU A 28 -8.05 12.25 6.82
CA GLU A 28 -7.18 11.79 7.92
C GLU A 28 -7.95 10.97 8.96
N THR A 29 -9.16 11.42 9.34
CA THR A 29 -9.99 10.72 10.33
C THR A 29 -10.45 9.36 9.82
N ALA A 30 -10.84 9.28 8.54
CA ALA A 30 -11.24 8.04 7.89
C ALA A 30 -10.07 7.06 7.77
N ILE A 31 -8.87 7.53 7.39
CA ILE A 31 -7.64 6.72 7.36
C ILE A 31 -7.33 6.20 8.76
N ARG A 32 -7.32 7.07 9.78
CA ARG A 32 -7.06 6.68 11.16
C ARG A 32 -8.01 5.59 11.65
N ARG A 33 -9.32 5.73 11.39
CA ARG A 33 -10.35 4.72 11.74
C ARG A 33 -10.15 3.41 10.99
N ALA A 34 -9.82 3.47 9.69
CA ALA A 34 -9.55 2.28 8.88
C ALA A 34 -8.36 1.50 9.42
N LEU A 35 -7.26 2.19 9.76
CA LEU A 35 -6.07 1.56 10.33
C LEU A 35 -6.34 0.94 11.70
N SER A 36 -7.12 1.60 12.56
CA SER A 36 -7.53 1.02 13.85
C SER A 36 -8.34 -0.26 13.65
N ARG A 37 -9.27 -0.29 12.69
CA ARG A 37 -10.03 -1.50 12.37
C ARG A 37 -9.14 -2.63 11.84
N ILE A 38 -8.22 -2.33 10.91
CA ILE A 38 -7.26 -3.31 10.38
C ILE A 38 -6.40 -3.89 11.51
N ALA A 39 -5.93 -3.07 12.45
CA ALA A 39 -5.15 -3.55 13.60
C ALA A 39 -5.94 -4.56 14.45
N HIS A 40 -7.20 -4.27 14.77
CA HIS A 40 -8.06 -5.22 15.50
C HIS A 40 -8.31 -6.50 14.69
N GLU A 41 -8.62 -6.40 13.39
CA GLU A 41 -8.83 -7.58 12.53
C GLU A 41 -7.58 -8.47 12.47
N ILE A 42 -6.37 -7.88 12.39
CA ILE A 42 -5.10 -8.61 12.43
C ILE A 42 -4.97 -9.37 13.73
N LEU A 43 -5.21 -8.72 14.88
CA LEU A 43 -5.12 -9.35 16.20
C LEU A 43 -6.11 -10.52 16.35
N GLU A 44 -7.37 -10.31 15.98
CA GLU A 44 -8.42 -11.32 16.07
C GLU A 44 -8.11 -12.52 15.17
N LYS A 45 -7.79 -12.28 13.90
CA LYS A 45 -7.54 -13.35 12.92
C LYS A 45 -6.29 -14.17 13.25
N ASN A 46 -5.27 -13.52 13.80
CA ASN A 46 -3.99 -14.17 14.13
C ASN A 46 -3.92 -14.70 15.56
N LYS A 47 -4.96 -14.46 16.38
CA LYS A 47 -5.03 -14.78 17.82
C LYS A 47 -3.87 -14.14 18.59
N GLY A 48 -3.70 -12.85 18.39
CA GLY A 48 -2.56 -12.06 18.85
C GLY A 48 -1.45 -11.97 17.80
N ILE A 49 -0.28 -11.48 18.22
CA ILE A 49 0.84 -11.14 17.31
C ILE A 49 1.97 -12.17 17.28
N GLU A 50 1.78 -13.31 17.95
CA GLU A 50 2.82 -14.33 18.03
C GLU A 50 3.22 -14.80 16.62
N ASN A 51 4.51 -14.75 16.31
CA ASN A 51 5.06 -15.09 14.99
C ASN A 51 4.54 -14.24 13.83
N CYS A 52 3.90 -13.10 14.08
CA CYS A 52 3.55 -12.14 13.04
C CYS A 52 4.75 -11.26 12.65
N LEU A 53 4.80 -10.88 11.38
CA LEU A 53 5.77 -9.93 10.84
C LEU A 53 5.03 -9.04 9.84
N LEU A 54 5.08 -7.73 10.02
CA LEU A 54 4.48 -6.78 9.08
C LEU A 54 5.52 -6.46 7.99
N VAL A 55 5.12 -6.43 6.73
CA VAL A 55 6.03 -6.09 5.62
C VAL A 55 5.34 -5.09 4.71
N GLY A 56 5.84 -3.87 4.67
CA GLY A 56 5.34 -2.85 3.76
C GLY A 56 6.01 -2.93 2.39
N ILE A 57 5.21 -2.93 1.33
CA ILE A 57 5.72 -2.79 -0.03
C ILE A 57 6.05 -1.31 -0.25
N ARG A 58 7.25 -1.02 -0.76
CA ARG A 58 7.65 0.37 -1.01
C ARG A 58 6.74 1.06 -2.03
N THR A 59 6.39 2.33 -1.84
CA THR A 59 6.85 3.24 -0.76
C THR A 59 5.84 3.33 0.40
N ARG A 60 4.59 3.70 0.13
CA ARG A 60 3.59 4.04 1.17
C ARG A 60 3.13 2.85 2.01
N GLY A 61 3.22 1.62 1.48
CA GLY A 61 2.94 0.40 2.25
C GLY A 61 3.81 0.27 3.50
N VAL A 62 5.04 0.80 3.48
CA VAL A 62 5.95 0.82 4.64
C VAL A 62 5.40 1.66 5.78
N TYR A 63 4.93 2.88 5.48
CA TYR A 63 4.33 3.76 6.49
C TYR A 63 3.02 3.17 7.05
N LEU A 64 2.21 2.51 6.22
CA LEU A 64 1.02 1.79 6.69
C LEU A 64 1.38 0.66 7.66
N ALA A 65 2.40 -0.14 7.34
CA ALA A 65 2.89 -1.20 8.23
C ALA A 65 3.38 -0.65 9.58
N GLN A 66 4.14 0.45 9.56
CA GLN A 66 4.62 1.12 10.77
C GLN A 66 3.46 1.63 11.63
N ARG A 67 2.50 2.36 11.04
CA ARG A 67 1.32 2.88 11.74
C ARG A 67 0.46 1.78 12.37
N ILE A 68 0.42 0.60 11.76
CA ILE A 68 -0.26 -0.58 12.31
C ILE A 68 0.55 -1.20 13.45
N ALA A 69 1.89 -1.26 13.33
CA ALA A 69 2.74 -1.71 14.42
C ALA A 69 2.56 -0.87 15.69
N GLU A 70 2.51 0.46 15.53
CA GLU A 70 2.27 1.41 16.62
C GLU A 70 0.90 1.17 17.29
N ARG A 71 -0.16 1.03 16.50
CA ARG A 71 -1.52 0.74 17.01
C ARG A 71 -1.59 -0.59 17.74
N ILE A 72 -0.97 -1.63 17.18
CA ILE A 72 -0.90 -2.94 17.81
C ILE A 72 -0.17 -2.86 19.15
N LYS A 73 0.93 -2.10 19.23
CA LYS A 73 1.65 -1.85 20.48
C LYS A 73 0.77 -1.14 21.51
N GLU A 74 -0.02 -0.16 21.10
CA GLU A 74 -0.97 0.53 21.98
C GLU A 74 -2.04 -0.44 22.54
N ILE A 75 -2.48 -1.42 21.75
CA ILE A 75 -3.53 -2.39 22.13
C ILE A 75 -2.99 -3.51 23.01
N GLU A 76 -1.89 -4.16 22.61
CA GLU A 76 -1.35 -5.36 23.25
C GLU A 76 -0.22 -5.06 24.25
N GLY A 77 0.37 -3.86 24.22
CA GLY A 77 1.54 -3.50 25.00
C GLY A 77 2.85 -4.15 24.53
N VAL A 78 2.84 -4.82 23.37
CA VAL A 78 3.98 -5.56 22.82
C VAL A 78 4.32 -5.08 21.41
N ASP A 79 5.62 -4.92 21.15
CA ASP A 79 6.12 -4.57 19.82
C ASP A 79 5.98 -5.73 18.83
N ILE A 80 5.44 -5.43 17.65
CA ILE A 80 5.43 -6.33 16.50
C ILE A 80 6.53 -5.90 15.51
N PRO A 81 7.40 -6.81 15.03
CA PRO A 81 8.41 -6.43 14.06
C PRO A 81 7.74 -6.06 12.72
N TYR A 82 8.31 -5.06 12.06
CA TYR A 82 7.95 -4.68 10.71
C TYR A 82 9.19 -4.47 9.84
N GLY A 83 9.03 -4.62 8.53
CA GLY A 83 10.09 -4.40 7.55
C GLY A 83 9.57 -3.83 6.23
N GLU A 84 10.48 -3.63 5.30
CA GLU A 84 10.20 -3.07 3.98
C GLU A 84 10.58 -4.06 2.88
N LEU A 85 9.78 -4.08 1.82
CA LEU A 85 10.01 -4.90 0.64
C LEU A 85 10.09 -4.03 -0.61
N ASP A 86 11.24 -4.06 -1.27
CA ASP A 86 11.49 -3.43 -2.55
C ASP A 86 11.27 -4.46 -3.68
N ILE A 87 10.24 -4.24 -4.49
CA ILE A 87 9.88 -5.13 -5.60
C ILE A 87 10.31 -4.58 -6.96
N THR A 88 11.16 -3.55 -6.99
CA THR A 88 11.54 -2.87 -8.23
C THR A 88 12.09 -3.83 -9.29
N HIS A 89 12.82 -4.87 -8.86
CA HIS A 89 13.40 -5.89 -9.75
C HIS A 89 12.44 -7.00 -10.20
N TYR A 90 11.22 -7.07 -9.65
CA TYR A 90 10.20 -8.10 -9.97
C TYR A 90 9.07 -7.58 -10.85
N ARG A 91 9.10 -6.29 -11.21
CA ARG A 91 8.12 -5.69 -12.11
C ARG A 91 8.53 -5.94 -13.56
N ASP A 92 7.94 -6.97 -14.15
CA ASP A 92 8.16 -7.40 -15.54
C ASP A 92 7.62 -6.39 -16.58
N ASP A 93 6.85 -5.38 -16.15
CA ASP A 93 5.97 -4.54 -16.96
C ASP A 93 6.40 -3.07 -17.07
N ARG A 94 7.67 -2.72 -16.78
CA ARG A 94 8.20 -1.37 -17.08
C ARG A 94 8.46 -1.18 -18.57
N GLU A 95 7.39 -1.10 -19.35
CA GLU A 95 7.40 -0.48 -20.67
C GLU A 95 7.30 1.06 -20.51
N GLY A 96 8.37 1.77 -20.88
CA GLY A 96 8.37 3.17 -21.34
C GLY A 96 7.70 4.25 -20.48
N GLY A 97 8.50 5.01 -19.71
CA GLY A 97 8.09 6.30 -19.14
C GLY A 97 9.16 6.88 -18.22
N GLY A 98 9.81 7.95 -18.64
CA GLY A 98 11.05 8.48 -18.07
C GLY A 98 10.96 9.12 -16.68
N ASP A 99 12.15 9.16 -16.06
CA ASP A 99 12.62 10.00 -14.95
C ASP A 99 11.83 10.00 -13.62
N ASN A 100 12.39 9.28 -12.64
CA ASN A 100 13.28 10.00 -11.73
C ASN A 100 14.44 9.10 -11.27
N ARG A 101 15.65 9.52 -11.63
CA ARG A 101 16.92 8.98 -11.12
C ARG A 101 17.07 9.40 -9.66
N GLU A 102 16.79 8.48 -8.75
CA GLU A 102 17.49 8.41 -7.46
C GLU A 102 18.23 7.08 -7.36
N ALA A 103 19.14 6.87 -8.31
CA ALA A 103 20.24 5.96 -8.13
C ALA A 103 21.34 6.69 -7.35
N MET A 104 21.14 6.89 -6.04
CA MET A 104 22.21 7.37 -5.16
C MET A 104 22.18 6.62 -3.82
N ASP A 105 22.77 5.44 -3.85
CA ASP A 105 23.69 4.86 -2.88
C ASP A 105 23.51 3.33 -2.89
N ARG A 106 24.18 2.69 -3.86
CA ARG A 106 24.19 1.23 -3.99
C ARG A 106 25.11 0.65 -2.92
N THR A 107 24.60 0.52 -1.71
CA THR A 107 24.91 -0.68 -0.94
C THR A 107 24.00 -1.78 -1.50
N VAL A 108 24.54 -2.61 -2.40
CA VAL A 108 23.87 -3.83 -2.85
C VAL A 108 23.78 -4.77 -1.65
N VAL A 109 22.74 -4.59 -0.85
CA VAL A 109 22.27 -5.66 0.03
C VAL A 109 21.41 -6.52 -0.87
N ASN A 110 21.85 -7.76 -1.13
CA ASN A 110 21.13 -8.77 -1.91
C ASN A 110 19.86 -9.26 -1.18
N SER A 111 19.07 -8.34 -0.64
CA SER A 111 17.83 -8.61 0.06
C SER A 111 16.83 -7.53 -0.31
N ASN A 112 15.90 -7.89 -1.18
CA ASN A 112 14.72 -7.07 -1.47
C ASN A 112 13.89 -6.77 -0.21
N LEU A 113 14.14 -7.50 0.89
CA LEU A 113 13.52 -7.35 2.18
C LEU A 113 14.52 -6.79 3.21
N THR A 114 14.21 -5.63 3.79
CA THR A 114 14.94 -5.09 4.96
C THR A 114 14.13 -5.35 6.23
N LEU A 115 14.75 -5.99 7.23
CA LEU A 115 14.17 -6.24 8.55
C LEU A 115 15.03 -5.60 9.65
N PRO A 116 14.48 -5.37 10.86
CA PRO A 116 15.24 -4.91 12.01
C PRO A 116 16.41 -5.85 12.33
N ALA A 117 17.51 -5.28 12.82
CA ALA A 117 18.69 -6.03 13.21
C ALA A 117 18.35 -7.14 14.23
N GLY A 118 18.85 -8.36 13.99
CA GLY A 118 18.54 -9.53 14.82
C GLY A 118 17.20 -10.20 14.53
N SER A 119 16.44 -9.75 13.53
CA SER A 119 15.22 -10.43 13.08
C SER A 119 15.54 -11.86 12.60
N PRO A 120 14.75 -12.88 12.99
CA PRO A 120 14.96 -14.27 12.56
C PRO A 120 14.59 -14.52 11.07
N GLY A 121 14.34 -13.47 10.30
CA GLY A 121 13.85 -13.56 8.93
C GLY A 121 12.35 -13.89 8.87
N ILE A 122 11.91 -14.40 7.72
CA ILE A 122 10.49 -14.67 7.46
C ILE A 122 10.09 -16.14 7.66
N LYS A 123 11.05 -17.03 7.91
CA LYS A 123 10.80 -18.48 7.98
C LYS A 123 9.80 -18.80 9.10
N ASP A 124 8.77 -19.59 8.76
CA ASP A 124 7.70 -20.02 9.67
C ASP A 124 6.89 -18.86 10.31
N LYS A 125 7.03 -17.62 9.81
CA LYS A 125 6.27 -16.45 10.25
C LYS A 125 4.96 -16.28 9.51
N LYS A 126 3.99 -15.63 10.16
CA LYS A 126 2.78 -15.07 9.56
C LYS A 126 3.13 -13.68 9.03
N VAL A 127 3.43 -13.57 7.75
CA VAL A 127 3.79 -12.31 7.11
C VAL A 127 2.53 -11.59 6.67
N ILE A 128 2.35 -10.34 7.07
CA ILE A 128 1.24 -9.49 6.61
C ILE A 128 1.83 -8.41 5.70
N LEU A 129 1.56 -8.51 4.41
CA LEU A 129 1.96 -7.52 3.41
C LEU A 129 1.05 -6.29 3.51
N PHE A 130 1.65 -5.11 3.37
CA PHE A 130 0.93 -3.84 3.28
C PHE A 130 1.18 -3.18 1.94
N ASP A 131 0.10 -2.82 1.26
CA ASP A 131 0.09 -1.96 0.07
C ASP A 131 -0.91 -0.82 0.27
N ASP A 132 -0.71 0.31 -0.39
CA ASP A 132 -1.62 1.44 -0.26
C ASP A 132 -2.92 1.20 -1.04
N VAL A 133 -2.82 0.74 -2.29
CA VAL A 133 -3.96 0.50 -3.18
C VAL A 133 -3.86 -0.84 -3.88
N LEU A 134 -4.84 -1.72 -3.67
CA LEU A 134 -4.96 -2.93 -4.47
C LEU A 134 -5.73 -2.68 -5.77
N TYR A 135 -5.03 -2.84 -6.90
CA TYR A 135 -5.60 -2.75 -8.26
C TYR A 135 -5.60 -4.10 -8.99
N THR A 136 -4.75 -4.31 -10.00
CA THR A 136 -4.70 -5.54 -10.81
C THR A 136 -4.20 -6.77 -10.04
N GLY A 137 -3.43 -6.54 -8.97
CA GLY A 137 -2.77 -7.58 -8.16
C GLY A 137 -1.32 -7.88 -8.56
N ARG A 138 -0.80 -7.28 -9.63
CA ARG A 138 0.58 -7.55 -10.12
C ARG A 138 1.67 -7.19 -9.12
N THR A 139 1.53 -6.05 -8.44
CA THR A 139 2.40 -5.62 -7.34
C THR A 139 2.48 -6.68 -6.24
N ILE A 140 1.33 -7.23 -5.84
CA ILE A 140 1.26 -8.24 -4.78
C ILE A 140 1.86 -9.57 -5.24
N ARG A 141 1.63 -9.99 -6.50
CA ARG A 141 2.30 -11.17 -7.06
C ARG A 141 3.82 -11.03 -6.97
N ALA A 142 4.36 -9.92 -7.46
CA ALA A 142 5.78 -9.62 -7.40
C ALA A 142 6.32 -9.59 -5.95
N ALA A 143 5.54 -9.03 -5.02
CA ALA A 143 5.88 -9.04 -3.60
C ALA A 143 5.92 -10.45 -2.99
N MET A 144 4.97 -11.32 -3.37
CA MET A 144 5.00 -12.72 -2.93
C MET A 144 6.23 -13.45 -3.48
N ASP A 145 6.58 -13.24 -4.75
CA ASP A 145 7.77 -13.83 -5.37
C ASP A 145 9.04 -13.37 -4.63
N ALA A 146 9.18 -12.06 -4.40
CA ALA A 146 10.31 -11.48 -3.67
C ALA A 146 10.41 -11.98 -2.22
N LEU A 147 9.27 -12.14 -1.51
CA LEU A 147 9.25 -12.75 -0.19
C LEU A 147 9.72 -14.20 -0.24
N MET A 148 9.25 -14.98 -1.21
CA MET A 148 9.64 -16.39 -1.35
C MET A 148 11.14 -16.55 -1.66
N ASP A 149 11.78 -15.58 -2.31
CA ASP A 149 13.24 -15.60 -2.46
C ASP A 149 13.98 -15.36 -1.14
N CYS A 150 13.37 -14.63 -0.20
CA CYS A 150 13.95 -14.33 1.11
C CYS A 150 13.73 -15.44 2.16
N GLY A 151 12.80 -16.37 1.94
CA GLY A 151 12.52 -17.44 2.88
C GLY A 151 11.19 -18.16 2.66
N ARG A 152 10.71 -18.87 3.68
CA ARG A 152 9.48 -19.67 3.61
C ARG A 152 8.54 -19.29 4.77
N PRO A 153 7.67 -18.29 4.58
CA PRO A 153 6.69 -17.93 5.60
C PRO A 153 5.66 -19.04 5.78
N ARG A 154 5.12 -19.16 6.99
CA ARG A 154 4.02 -20.09 7.30
C ARG A 154 2.73 -19.66 6.63
N MET A 155 2.54 -18.34 6.51
CA MET A 155 1.35 -17.72 5.92
C MET A 155 1.73 -16.34 5.40
N ILE A 156 1.15 -15.97 4.25
CA ILE A 156 1.18 -14.61 3.74
C ILE A 156 -0.26 -14.10 3.75
N GLN A 157 -0.47 -12.96 4.39
CA GLN A 157 -1.72 -12.21 4.41
C GLN A 157 -1.51 -10.87 3.71
N LEU A 158 -2.58 -10.23 3.26
CA LEU A 158 -2.54 -8.93 2.60
C LEU A 158 -3.48 -7.93 3.28
N ALA A 159 -2.93 -6.80 3.72
CA ALA A 159 -3.66 -5.63 4.17
C ALA A 159 -3.48 -4.49 3.17
N VAL A 160 -4.58 -3.85 2.78
CA VAL A 160 -4.53 -2.65 1.93
C VAL A 160 -5.39 -1.53 2.47
N LEU A 161 -4.96 -0.28 2.28
CA LEU A 161 -5.75 0.87 2.69
C LEU A 161 -6.99 1.00 1.78
N ALA A 162 -6.81 0.92 0.46
CA ALA A 162 -7.90 0.95 -0.50
C ALA A 162 -7.90 -0.27 -1.43
N ASP A 163 -9.08 -0.82 -1.69
CA ASP A 163 -9.32 -1.81 -2.73
C ASP A 163 -10.17 -1.19 -3.83
N ARG A 164 -9.60 -1.04 -5.03
CA ARG A 164 -10.27 -0.41 -6.17
C ARG A 164 -10.85 -1.36 -7.21
N GLY A 165 -10.79 -2.68 -6.95
CA GLY A 165 -11.27 -3.71 -7.88
C GLY A 165 -10.37 -3.92 -9.11
N HIS A 166 -10.98 -4.37 -10.22
CA HIS A 166 -10.32 -4.63 -11.52
C HIS A 166 -9.15 -5.62 -11.47
N ARG A 167 -9.31 -6.71 -10.73
CA ARG A 167 -8.32 -7.78 -10.64
C ARG A 167 -8.01 -8.39 -11.99
N GLU A 168 -6.73 -8.60 -12.23
CA GLU A 168 -6.22 -9.43 -13.34
C GLU A 168 -5.60 -10.72 -12.83
N LEU A 169 -5.31 -10.78 -11.52
CA LEU A 169 -4.84 -11.96 -10.82
C LEU A 169 -5.83 -12.33 -9.70
N PRO A 170 -5.95 -13.62 -9.32
CA PRO A 170 -6.86 -14.09 -8.27
C PRO A 170 -6.33 -13.75 -6.86
N ILE A 171 -6.03 -12.47 -6.64
CA ILE A 171 -5.47 -11.94 -5.40
C ILE A 171 -6.54 -11.14 -4.68
N ARG A 172 -6.80 -11.50 -3.43
CA ARG A 172 -7.76 -10.85 -2.55
C ARG A 172 -7.06 -10.46 -1.24
N PRO A 173 -7.30 -9.24 -0.73
CA PRO A 173 -6.77 -8.83 0.55
C PRO A 173 -7.55 -9.48 1.69
N ASP A 174 -6.85 -9.78 2.77
CA ASP A 174 -7.41 -10.24 4.04
C ASP A 174 -8.02 -9.08 4.82
N TYR A 175 -7.40 -7.90 4.73
CA TYR A 175 -7.78 -6.70 5.46
C TYR A 175 -7.90 -5.52 4.50
N ILE A 176 -9.01 -4.79 4.56
CA ILE A 176 -9.31 -3.69 3.67
C ILE A 176 -9.71 -2.47 4.49
N GLY A 177 -9.05 -1.33 4.25
CA GLY A 177 -9.44 -0.05 4.84
C GLY A 177 -10.74 0.48 4.22
N LYS A 178 -10.82 0.55 2.89
CA LYS A 178 -12.04 0.92 2.16
C LYS A 178 -12.13 0.21 0.81
N ASN A 179 -13.30 -0.33 0.49
CA ASN A 179 -13.63 -0.72 -0.88
C ASN A 179 -14.08 0.52 -1.66
N VAL A 180 -13.47 0.78 -2.81
CA VAL A 180 -13.72 1.94 -3.64
C VAL A 180 -14.11 1.46 -5.03
N PRO A 181 -15.41 1.43 -5.37
CA PRO A 181 -15.83 1.17 -6.74
C PRO A 181 -15.23 2.24 -7.67
N THR A 182 -14.48 1.81 -8.68
CA THR A 182 -13.88 2.70 -9.68
C THR A 182 -14.19 2.21 -11.09
N SER A 183 -14.13 3.11 -12.07
CA SER A 183 -13.94 2.77 -13.47
C SER A 183 -12.45 2.49 -13.76
N ARG A 184 -12.16 1.95 -14.96
CA ARG A 184 -10.76 1.74 -15.40
C ARG A 184 -10.02 3.05 -15.71
N HIS A 185 -10.74 4.15 -15.92
CA HIS A 185 -10.16 5.45 -16.24
C HIS A 185 -9.96 6.33 -15.00
N GLU A 186 -10.53 5.92 -13.87
CA GLU A 186 -10.28 6.55 -12.58
C GLU A 186 -8.96 6.05 -12.00
N GLN A 187 -8.35 6.87 -11.14
CA GLN A 187 -7.16 6.51 -10.39
C GLN A 187 -7.42 6.74 -8.91
N ILE A 188 -6.78 5.93 -8.07
CA ILE A 188 -6.76 6.14 -6.62
C ILE A 188 -5.35 6.56 -6.25
N GLU A 189 -5.24 7.72 -5.61
CA GLU A 189 -4.00 8.22 -5.04
C GLU A 189 -4.11 8.25 -3.52
N VAL A 190 -3.06 7.80 -2.85
CA VAL A 190 -2.95 7.87 -1.39
C VAL A 190 -1.85 8.86 -1.07
N ALA A 191 -2.17 9.84 -0.22
CA ALA A 191 -1.21 10.72 0.43
C ALA A 191 -1.12 10.33 1.90
N LEU A 192 0.10 10.14 2.40
CA LEU A 192 0.38 9.91 3.82
C LEU A 192 1.33 10.97 4.35
N THR A 193 1.11 11.43 5.57
CA THR A 193 1.85 12.53 6.20
C THR A 193 3.38 12.34 6.14
N GLU A 194 3.88 11.11 6.29
CA GLU A 194 5.31 10.77 6.28
C GLU A 194 5.98 10.99 4.91
N PHE A 195 5.21 10.99 3.83
CA PHE A 195 5.74 11.11 2.47
C PHE A 195 5.21 12.34 1.70
N ASP A 196 3.96 12.71 1.95
CA ASP A 196 3.21 13.71 1.19
C ASP A 196 2.81 14.94 2.04
N GLY A 197 3.07 14.92 3.35
CA GLY A 197 2.75 16.01 4.28
C GLY A 197 1.27 16.11 4.68
N LYS A 198 0.42 15.17 4.23
CA LYS A 198 -0.99 15.05 4.65
C LYS A 198 -1.53 13.63 4.48
N ASP A 199 -2.62 13.35 5.18
CA ASP A 199 -3.34 12.08 5.14
C ASP A 199 -4.64 12.19 4.36
N GLU A 200 -4.64 11.79 3.09
CA GLU A 200 -5.83 11.80 2.25
C GLU A 200 -5.79 10.67 1.22
N VAL A 201 -6.94 10.11 0.87
CA VAL A 201 -7.09 9.24 -0.30
C VAL A 201 -8.01 9.93 -1.28
N TYR A 202 -7.59 10.03 -2.54
CA TYR A 202 -8.35 10.65 -3.61
C TYR A 202 -8.79 9.64 -4.65
N ILE A 203 -9.93 9.91 -5.25
CA ILE A 203 -10.26 9.42 -6.59
C ILE A 203 -10.05 10.54 -7.59
N ILE A 204 -9.33 10.22 -8.66
CA ILE A 204 -9.05 11.15 -9.77
C ILE A 204 -9.75 10.62 -11.01
N SER A 205 -10.56 11.46 -11.63
CA SER A 205 -11.20 11.17 -12.92
C SER A 205 -10.79 12.20 -13.96
N ASN A 206 -10.30 11.72 -15.09
CA ASN A 206 -10.02 12.56 -16.26
C ASN A 206 -11.19 12.46 -17.23
N ARG A 207 -11.78 13.60 -17.60
CA ARG A 207 -12.87 13.67 -18.58
C ARG A 207 -12.51 14.65 -19.69
N GLU A 208 -12.82 14.30 -20.93
CA GLU A 208 -12.78 15.25 -22.05
C GLU A 208 -13.89 16.29 -21.85
N GLU A 209 -13.54 17.57 -21.95
CA GLU A 209 -14.51 18.66 -21.95
C GLU A 209 -15.22 18.67 -23.32
N ARG A 210 -16.56 18.62 -23.30
CA ARG A 210 -17.40 18.60 -24.50
C ARG A 210 -17.75 19.99 -24.98
#